data_AF-A9WSL9-F1
#
_entry.id   AF-A9WSL9-F1
#
_cell.length_a   1.000
_cell.length_b   1.000
_cell.length_c   1.000
_cell.angle_alpha   90.00
_cell.angle_beta   90.00
_cell.angle_gamma   90.00
#
_symmetry.space_group_name_H-M   'P 1'
#
loop_
_entity.id
_entity.type
_entity.pdbx_description
1 polymer ?
#
loop_
_entity_poly.entity_id
_entity_poly.type
_entity_poly.pdbx_seq_one_letter_code
_entity_poly.pdbx_strand_id
1 'polypeptide(L)'
;MIIQSGPIAFAPRAEAERLTKYAAKNLGIPADRASFAKVSPLRLAKAAALAIAPRLQRATVSAVADGVLIAGDPLAETSSARASARIPVLAGWTADELRLWFKAEDLEAMSWLKAAVLAATGAKTPPWRFWREHRKNPKMTAGDLVVQLTGREILASPAEK
;
A
#
# COMPACT_ATOMS: atom_id res chain seq x y z
N MET A 1 5.45 -10.14 -19.78
CA MET A 1 4.71 -9.15 -18.96
C MET A 1 5.71 -8.27 -18.25
N ILE A 2 5.45 -6.96 -18.16
CA ILE A 2 6.30 -6.02 -17.41
C ILE A 2 5.48 -5.48 -16.24
N ILE A 3 6.00 -5.59 -15.02
CA ILE A 3 5.41 -5.04 -13.80
C ILE A 3 6.34 -3.92 -13.29
N GLN A 4 5.79 -2.73 -13.07
CA GLN A 4 6.54 -1.59 -12.56
C GLN A 4 5.87 -1.05 -11.31
N SER A 5 6.63 -0.87 -10.24
CA SER A 5 6.22 -0.07 -9.07
C SER A 5 4.92 -0.52 -8.38
N GLY A 6 4.70 -1.83 -8.23
CA GLY A 6 3.72 -2.33 -7.27
C GLY A 6 3.28 -3.79 -7.43
N PRO A 7 2.91 -4.46 -6.33
CA PRO A 7 2.05 -5.64 -6.39
C PRO A 7 0.62 -5.22 -6.71
N ILE A 8 -0.12 -6.08 -7.42
CA ILE A 8 -1.57 -5.88 -7.59
C ILE A 8 -2.24 -6.26 -6.26
N ALA A 9 -2.52 -5.27 -5.42
CA ALA A 9 -3.17 -5.49 -4.14
C ALA A 9 -4.70 -5.52 -4.30
N PHE A 10 -5.34 -6.54 -3.70
CA PHE A 10 -6.79 -6.69 -3.68
C PHE A 10 -7.31 -6.44 -2.27
N ALA A 11 -8.48 -5.80 -2.19
CA ALA A 11 -9.19 -5.65 -0.92
C ALA A 11 -10.11 -6.86 -0.71
N PRO A 12 -10.21 -7.38 0.54
CA PRO A 12 -11.27 -8.29 0.90
C PRO A 12 -12.64 -7.68 0.61
N ARG A 13 -13.59 -8.48 0.12
CA ARG A 13 -14.97 -8.04 -0.17
C ARG A 13 -15.61 -7.31 1.02
N ALA A 14 -15.43 -7.85 2.23
CA ALA A 14 -15.97 -7.25 3.45
C ALA A 14 -15.42 -5.83 3.72
N GLU A 15 -14.17 -5.55 3.33
CA GLU A 15 -13.57 -4.23 3.47
C GLU A 15 -14.16 -3.25 2.45
N ALA A 16 -14.28 -3.68 1.19
CA ALA A 16 -14.92 -2.89 0.14
C ALA A 16 -16.38 -2.55 0.50
N GLU A 17 -17.14 -3.52 1.03
CA GLU A 17 -18.50 -3.29 1.51
C GLU A 17 -18.58 -2.25 2.63
N ARG A 18 -17.64 -2.30 3.59
CA ARG A 18 -17.57 -1.30 4.68
C ARG A 18 -17.33 0.10 4.13
N LEU A 19 -16.43 0.23 3.16
CA LEU A 19 -16.14 1.50 2.49
C LEU A 19 -17.36 2.03 1.73
N THR A 20 -18.06 1.17 0.98
CA THR A 20 -19.29 1.55 0.26
C THR A 20 -20.38 2.02 1.23
N LYS A 21 -20.61 1.29 2.33
CA LYS A 21 -21.60 1.67 3.36
C LYS A 21 -21.24 3.00 4.03
N TYR A 22 -19.97 3.24 4.28
CA TYR A 22 -19.50 4.51 4.86
C TYR A 22 -19.71 5.68 3.89
N ALA A 23 -19.37 5.50 2.60
CA ALA A 23 -19.59 6.50 1.57
C ALA A 23 -21.09 6.82 1.41
N ALA A 24 -21.96 5.80 1.40
CA ALA A 24 -23.41 5.97 1.34
C ALA A 24 -23.94 6.77 2.54
N LYS A 25 -23.47 6.45 3.76
CA LYS A 25 -23.81 7.18 4.99
C LYS A 25 -23.42 8.66 4.89
N ASN A 26 -22.22 8.96 4.40
CA ASN A 26 -21.76 10.35 4.23
C ASN A 26 -22.53 11.13 3.16
N LEU A 27 -23.04 10.43 2.14
CA LEU A 27 -23.86 11.02 1.09
C LEU A 27 -25.33 11.17 1.49
N GLY A 28 -25.75 10.52 2.58
CA GLY A 28 -27.14 10.49 3.02
C GLY A 28 -28.03 9.65 2.10
N ILE A 29 -27.49 8.59 1.49
CA ILE A 29 -28.21 7.74 0.53
C ILE A 29 -28.20 6.27 0.99
N PRO A 30 -29.13 5.45 0.50
CA PRO A 30 -29.02 4.00 0.64
C PRO A 30 -27.79 3.45 -0.12
N ALA A 31 -27.20 2.37 0.40
CA ALA A 31 -26.00 1.75 -0.15
C ALA A 31 -26.32 0.82 -1.35
N ASP A 32 -26.96 1.36 -2.38
CA ASP A 32 -27.36 0.63 -3.59
C ASP A 32 -26.93 1.37 -4.88
N ARG A 33 -26.82 0.62 -5.96
CA ARG A 33 -26.35 1.12 -7.26
C ARG A 33 -27.19 2.28 -7.80
N ALA A 34 -28.51 2.20 -7.69
CA ALA A 34 -29.41 3.21 -8.27
C ALA A 34 -29.32 4.53 -7.50
N SER A 35 -29.15 4.47 -6.19
CA SER A 35 -28.91 5.63 -5.34
C SER A 35 -27.58 6.30 -5.65
N PHE A 36 -26.50 5.52 -5.77
CA PHE A 36 -25.19 6.05 -6.15
C PHE A 36 -25.17 6.68 -7.55
N ALA A 37 -25.88 6.09 -8.52
CA ALA A 37 -25.93 6.58 -9.90
C ALA A 37 -26.56 7.99 -10.05
N LYS A 38 -27.34 8.43 -9.06
CA LYS A 38 -27.97 9.76 -9.03
C LYS A 38 -27.07 10.85 -8.42
N VAL A 39 -25.94 10.47 -7.83
CA VAL A 39 -25.02 11.42 -7.18
C VAL A 39 -24.01 11.93 -8.19
N SER A 40 -23.70 13.23 -8.15
CA SER A 40 -22.70 13.81 -9.04
C SER A 40 -21.30 13.23 -8.79
N PRO A 41 -20.45 13.08 -9.83
CA PRO A 41 -19.10 12.53 -9.69
C PRO A 41 -18.25 13.23 -8.62
N LEU A 42 -18.35 14.56 -8.53
CA LEU A 42 -17.61 15.34 -7.53
C LEU A 42 -18.03 15.00 -6.09
N ARG A 43 -19.32 14.78 -5.86
CA ARG A 43 -19.82 14.38 -4.53
C ARG A 43 -19.39 12.96 -4.19
N LEU A 44 -19.42 12.05 -5.16
CA LEU A 44 -18.91 10.69 -5.00
C LEU A 44 -17.42 10.69 -4.62
N ALA A 45 -16.59 11.45 -5.34
CA ALA A 45 -15.16 11.57 -5.07
C ALA A 45 -14.89 12.12 -3.66
N LYS A 46 -15.62 13.16 -3.23
CA LYS A 46 -15.50 13.69 -1.86
C LYS A 46 -15.90 12.69 -0.79
N ALA A 47 -17.00 11.96 -1.00
CA ALA A 47 -17.45 10.94 -0.04
C ALA A 47 -16.47 9.77 0.05
N ALA A 48 -15.90 9.35 -1.09
CA ALA A 48 -14.83 8.37 -1.13
C ALA A 48 -13.61 8.89 -0.36
N ALA A 49 -13.15 10.13 -0.61
CA ALA A 49 -12.03 10.77 0.08
C ALA A 49 -12.18 10.81 1.62
N LEU A 50 -13.39 11.08 2.11
CA LEU A 50 -13.67 11.06 3.56
C LEU A 50 -13.67 9.65 4.17
N ALA A 51 -13.90 8.61 3.36
CA ALA A 51 -13.73 7.22 3.79
C ALA A 51 -12.25 6.85 3.98
N ILE A 52 -11.35 7.55 3.25
CA ILE A 52 -9.90 7.34 3.25
C ILE A 52 -9.24 7.88 4.52
N ALA A 53 -9.59 9.13 4.86
CA ALA A 53 -8.84 9.97 5.79
C ALA A 53 -8.61 9.39 7.20
N PRO A 54 -9.53 8.59 7.81
CA PRO A 54 -9.31 8.11 9.17
C PRO A 54 -8.69 6.72 9.29
N ARG A 55 -8.55 5.94 8.19
CA ARG A 55 -8.30 4.49 8.33
C ARG A 55 -7.08 3.90 7.65
N LEU A 56 -6.63 4.28 6.45
CA LEU A 56 -5.55 3.51 5.80
C LEU A 56 -4.77 4.32 4.75
N GLN A 57 -3.44 4.25 4.85
CA GLN A 57 -2.44 4.60 3.81
C GLN A 57 -2.47 3.59 2.64
N ARG A 58 -3.64 3.13 2.20
CA ARG A 58 -3.82 2.17 1.10
C ARG A 58 -4.83 2.71 0.09
N ALA A 59 -4.68 2.32 -1.17
CA ALA A 59 -5.59 2.69 -2.25
C ALA A 59 -7.04 2.26 -1.92
N THR A 60 -7.96 3.22 -2.00
CA THR A 60 -9.27 3.18 -1.34
C THR A 60 -10.43 2.68 -2.18
N VAL A 61 -10.25 2.64 -3.49
CA VAL A 61 -11.05 1.83 -4.39
C VAL A 61 -10.10 0.80 -4.96
N SER A 62 -10.06 -0.36 -4.30
CA SER A 62 -9.21 -1.47 -4.70
C SER A 62 -10.04 -2.48 -5.48
N ALA A 63 -9.38 -3.24 -6.35
CA ALA A 63 -10.00 -4.39 -6.98
C ALA A 63 -10.40 -5.41 -5.89
N VAL A 64 -11.50 -6.12 -6.12
CA VAL A 64 -12.05 -7.14 -5.21
C VAL A 64 -12.13 -8.44 -5.99
N ALA A 65 -11.68 -9.54 -5.37
CA ALA A 65 -11.91 -10.87 -5.92
C ALA A 65 -13.42 -11.16 -5.93
N ASP A 66 -13.99 -11.32 -7.12
CA ASP A 66 -15.41 -11.52 -7.34
C ASP A 66 -15.75 -12.98 -7.71
N GLY A 67 -14.74 -13.82 -7.89
CA GLY A 67 -14.89 -15.22 -8.30
C GLY A 67 -15.23 -15.39 -9.79
N VAL A 68 -15.34 -14.30 -10.55
CA VAL A 68 -15.71 -14.32 -11.98
C VAL A 68 -14.57 -13.74 -12.82
N LEU A 69 -14.23 -12.47 -12.61
CA LEU A 69 -13.10 -11.83 -13.28
C LEU A 69 -11.80 -12.07 -12.51
N ILE A 70 -11.87 -12.07 -11.17
CA ILE A 70 -10.74 -12.32 -10.28
C ILE A 70 -11.14 -13.47 -9.35
N ALA A 71 -10.57 -14.65 -9.61
CA ALA A 71 -10.93 -15.89 -8.92
C ALA A 71 -10.65 -15.85 -7.41
N GLY A 72 -9.57 -15.18 -7.01
CA GLY A 72 -9.08 -15.17 -5.63
C GLY A 72 -7.93 -14.19 -5.47
N ASP A 73 -7.10 -14.42 -4.46
CA ASP A 73 -5.85 -13.67 -4.29
C ASP A 73 -4.89 -14.04 -5.44
N PRO A 74 -4.55 -13.10 -6.33
CA PRO A 74 -3.70 -13.43 -7.46
C PRO A 74 -2.29 -13.84 -7.05
N LEU A 75 -1.79 -13.48 -5.87
CA LEU A 75 -0.48 -13.96 -5.41
C LEU A 75 -0.53 -15.47 -5.14
N ALA A 76 -1.58 -15.92 -4.44
CA ALA A 76 -1.80 -17.34 -4.16
C ALA A 76 -2.11 -18.13 -5.44
N GLU A 77 -2.95 -17.58 -6.32
CA GLU A 77 -3.32 -18.20 -7.59
C GLU A 77 -2.12 -18.28 -8.55
N THR A 78 -1.30 -17.22 -8.68
CA THR A 78 -0.14 -17.25 -9.58
C THR A 78 0.98 -18.15 -9.08
N SER A 79 1.13 -18.31 -7.76
CA SER A 79 2.13 -19.19 -7.16
C SER A 79 1.77 -20.68 -7.27
N SER A 80 0.47 -21.00 -7.26
CA SER A 80 -0.04 -22.38 -7.35
C SER A 80 -0.37 -22.80 -8.79
N ALA A 81 -0.69 -21.86 -9.68
CA ALA A 81 -1.08 -22.17 -11.04
C ALA A 81 0.14 -22.39 -11.96
N ARG A 82 0.22 -23.59 -12.53
CA ARG A 82 1.18 -23.93 -13.60
C ARG A 82 1.01 -23.07 -14.87
N ALA A 83 -0.13 -22.39 -15.01
CA ALA A 83 -0.48 -21.58 -16.17
C ALA A 83 0.36 -20.29 -16.29
N SER A 84 0.75 -19.68 -15.17
CA SER A 84 1.59 -18.47 -15.15
C SER A 84 3.08 -18.78 -15.36
N ALA A 85 3.52 -20.01 -15.03
CA ALA A 85 4.92 -20.42 -15.02
C ALA A 85 5.64 -20.35 -16.38
N ARG A 86 4.90 -20.23 -17.49
CA ARG A 86 5.45 -20.14 -18.86
C ARG A 86 5.48 -18.71 -19.41
N ILE A 87 5.02 -17.72 -18.65
CA ILE A 87 4.98 -16.33 -19.09
C ILE A 87 6.25 -15.64 -18.60
N PRO A 88 7.13 -15.12 -19.49
CA PRO A 88 8.27 -14.34 -19.05
C PRO A 88 7.79 -13.04 -18.39
N VAL A 89 8.23 -12.81 -17.16
CA VAL A 89 7.92 -11.61 -16.36
C VAL A 89 9.20 -10.81 -16.12
N LEU A 90 9.15 -9.51 -16.41
CA LEU A 90 10.12 -8.53 -15.97
C LEU A 90 9.45 -7.66 -14.90
N ALA A 91 9.91 -7.71 -13.66
CA ALA A 91 9.40 -6.89 -12.57
C ALA A 91 10.49 -5.95 -12.05
N GLY A 92 10.14 -4.72 -11.72
CA GLY A 92 11.06 -3.73 -11.16
C GLY A 92 10.37 -2.67 -10.32
N TRP A 93 11.14 -2.07 -9.41
CA TRP A 93 10.69 -1.01 -8.50
C TRP A 93 11.80 0.04 -8.36
N THR A 94 11.42 1.24 -7.92
CA THR A 94 12.42 2.28 -7.63
C THR A 94 13.05 2.07 -6.26
N ALA A 95 14.31 2.46 -6.09
CA ALA A 95 14.99 2.35 -4.79
C ALA A 95 14.35 3.23 -3.71
N ASP A 96 13.71 4.32 -4.14
CA ASP A 96 13.07 5.32 -3.28
C ASP A 96 11.54 5.24 -3.31
N GLU A 97 10.97 4.09 -3.67
CA GLU A 97 9.51 3.89 -3.86
C GLU A 97 8.69 4.38 -2.66
N LEU A 98 9.20 4.15 -1.45
CA LEU A 98 8.53 4.57 -0.22
C LEU A 98 8.58 6.08 0.03
N ARG A 99 9.52 6.82 -0.56
CA ARG A 99 9.62 8.28 -0.40
C ARG A 99 8.36 8.99 -0.91
N LEU A 100 7.70 8.42 -1.93
CA LEU A 100 6.48 8.96 -2.53
C LEU A 100 5.27 8.95 -1.58
N TRP A 101 5.33 8.17 -0.50
CA TRP A 101 4.24 8.00 0.46
C TRP A 101 4.41 8.87 1.71
N PHE A 102 5.48 9.66 1.77
CA PHE A 102 5.74 10.62 2.84
C PHE A 102 5.86 12.03 2.28
N LYS A 103 5.49 13.02 3.10
CA LYS A 103 5.84 14.41 2.79
C LYS A 103 7.33 14.60 3.05
N ALA A 104 7.99 15.37 2.20
CA ALA A 104 9.43 15.63 2.33
C ALA A 104 9.75 16.26 3.69
N GLU A 105 8.92 17.21 4.13
CA GLU A 105 9.09 17.94 5.38
C GLU A 105 8.99 17.01 6.61
N ASP A 106 8.12 15.98 6.54
CA ASP A 106 7.96 15.01 7.62
C ASP A 106 9.19 14.09 7.75
N LEU A 107 9.82 13.75 6.63
CA LEU A 107 11.06 12.95 6.61
C LEU A 107 12.25 13.75 7.12
N GLU A 108 12.36 15.02 6.70
CA GLU A 108 13.43 15.93 7.12
C GLU A 108 13.35 16.27 8.61
N ALA A 109 12.13 16.47 9.14
CA ALA A 109 11.90 16.75 10.55
C ALA A 109 11.96 15.50 11.45
N MET A 110 12.16 14.30 10.89
CA MET A 110 12.12 13.05 11.65
C MET A 110 13.33 12.93 12.58
N SER A 111 13.07 12.77 13.88
CA SER A 111 14.15 12.55 14.85
C SER A 111 14.73 11.13 14.75
N TRP A 112 16.02 10.99 15.06
CA TRP A 112 16.72 9.70 15.08
C TRP A 112 16.07 8.64 15.96
N LEU A 113 15.50 9.03 17.10
CA LEU A 113 14.76 8.12 17.99
C LEU A 113 13.49 7.60 17.31
N LYS A 114 12.67 8.50 16.74
CA LYS A 114 11.45 8.11 16.01
C LYS A 114 11.79 7.21 14.82
N ALA A 115 12.85 7.55 14.09
CA ALA A 115 13.34 6.78 12.97
C ALA A 115 13.76 5.36 13.37
N ALA A 116 14.54 5.22 14.44
CA ALA A 116 14.96 3.90 14.94
C ALA A 116 13.77 3.04 15.40
N VAL A 117 12.77 3.64 16.06
CA VAL A 117 11.53 2.93 16.44
C VAL A 117 10.76 2.50 15.21
N LEU A 118 10.58 3.37 14.22
CA LEU A 118 9.84 3.07 13.00
C LEU A 118 10.56 2.00 12.15
N ALA A 119 11.89 2.02 12.08
CA ALA A 119 12.67 0.97 11.44
C ALA A 119 12.51 -0.38 12.17
N ALA A 120 12.47 -0.38 13.50
CA ALA A 120 12.28 -1.60 14.30
C ALA A 120 10.88 -2.20 14.14
N THR A 121 9.84 -1.36 14.06
CA THR A 121 8.44 -1.85 13.96
C THR A 121 8.00 -2.09 12.53
N GLY A 122 8.33 -1.19 11.60
CA GLY A 122 7.90 -1.24 10.20
C GLY A 122 8.79 -2.11 9.31
N ALA A 123 10.11 -2.03 9.48
CA ALA A 123 11.09 -2.78 8.69
C ALA A 123 11.71 -3.96 9.44
N LYS A 124 11.20 -4.28 10.65
CA LYS A 124 11.74 -5.30 11.56
C LYS A 124 13.27 -5.20 11.75
N THR A 125 13.80 -4.00 11.62
CA THR A 125 15.24 -3.77 11.59
C THR A 125 15.74 -3.48 12.99
N PRO A 126 16.62 -4.32 13.56
CA PRO A 126 17.09 -4.11 14.92
C PRO A 126 17.95 -2.83 15.02
N PRO A 127 17.98 -2.17 16.20
CA PRO A 127 18.67 -0.88 16.37
C PRO A 127 20.13 -0.88 15.92
N TRP A 128 20.87 -1.97 16.15
CA TRP A 128 22.27 -2.07 15.72
C TRP A 128 22.44 -2.05 14.20
N ARG A 129 21.49 -2.61 13.44
CA ARG A 129 21.51 -2.62 11.98
C ARG A 129 21.19 -1.23 11.45
N PHE A 130 20.21 -0.55 12.04
CA PHE A 130 19.88 0.85 11.74
C PHE A 130 21.11 1.76 11.93
N TRP A 131 21.76 1.71 13.10
CA TRP A 131 22.95 2.53 13.37
C TRP A 131 24.15 2.17 12.50
N ARG A 132 24.31 0.89 12.15
CA ARG A 132 25.36 0.46 11.21
C ARG A 132 25.14 1.05 9.82
N GLU A 133 23.91 1.08 9.32
CA GLU A 133 23.62 1.67 8.01
C GLU A 133 23.76 3.19 8.01
N HIS A 134 23.39 3.88 9.11
CA HIS A 134 23.72 5.30 9.30
C HIS A 134 25.23 5.56 9.21
N ARG A 135 26.06 4.73 9.88
CA ARG A 135 27.52 4.88 9.84
C ARG A 135 28.11 4.71 8.44
N LYS A 136 27.50 3.89 7.59
CA LYS A 136 27.91 3.73 6.18
C LYS A 136 27.46 4.91 5.32
N ASN A 137 26.36 5.57 5.67
CA ASN A 137 25.76 6.67 4.93
C ASN A 137 25.53 7.89 5.83
N PRO A 138 26.60 8.55 6.33
CA PRO A 138 26.49 9.61 7.34
C PRO A 138 25.79 10.89 6.83
N LYS A 139 25.57 11.01 5.51
CA LYS A 139 24.87 12.14 4.89
C LYS A 139 23.36 11.95 4.80
N MET A 140 22.84 10.75 5.08
CA MET A 140 21.39 10.49 5.03
C MET A 140 20.71 11.05 6.26
N THR A 141 19.52 11.63 6.06
CA THR A 141 18.64 12.00 7.17
C THR A 141 18.08 10.75 7.85
N ALA A 142 17.58 10.91 9.08
CA ALA A 142 16.96 9.81 9.80
C ALA A 142 15.72 9.25 9.05
N GLY A 143 14.92 10.13 8.44
CA GLY A 143 13.76 9.77 7.63
C GLY A 143 14.16 8.98 6.38
N ASP A 144 15.16 9.43 5.63
CA ASP A 144 15.62 8.74 4.41
C ASP A 144 16.14 7.34 4.71
N LEU A 145 16.83 7.17 5.84
CA LEU A 145 17.36 5.88 6.25
C LEU A 145 16.22 4.89 6.56
N VAL A 146 15.16 5.35 7.22
CA VAL A 146 13.97 4.51 7.49
C VAL A 146 13.28 4.12 6.20
N VAL A 147 13.07 5.07 5.29
CA VAL A 147 12.45 4.82 3.98
C VAL A 147 13.24 3.77 3.20
N GLN A 148 14.57 3.90 3.15
CA GLN A 148 15.43 2.93 2.47
C GLN A 148 15.36 1.53 3.11
N LEU A 149 15.43 1.43 4.44
CA LEU A 149 15.39 0.16 5.15
C LEU A 149 14.04 -0.53 5.01
N THR A 150 12.95 0.22 5.14
CA THR A 150 11.59 -0.28 5.00
C THR A 150 11.31 -0.71 3.57
N GLY A 151 11.78 0.06 2.57
CA GLY A 151 11.61 -0.25 1.16
C GLY A 151 12.30 -1.56 0.81
N ARG A 152 13.52 -1.76 1.29
CA ARG A 152 14.24 -3.03 1.13
C ARG A 152 13.51 -4.20 1.76
N GLU A 153 12.98 -4.06 2.98
CA GLU A 153 12.27 -5.16 3.64
C GLU A 153 10.97 -5.52 2.90
N ILE A 154 10.20 -4.53 2.47
CA ILE A 154 8.96 -4.75 1.72
C ILE A 154 9.24 -5.42 0.37
N LEU A 155 10.32 -5.01 -0.31
CA LEU A 155 10.70 -5.57 -1.61
C LEU A 155 11.44 -6.91 -1.52
N ALA A 156 12.17 -7.16 -0.43
CA ALA A 156 12.92 -8.39 -0.21
C ALA A 156 12.13 -9.47 0.52
N SER A 157 10.98 -9.12 1.12
CA SER A 157 10.06 -10.10 1.68
C SER A 157 9.58 -11.01 0.54
N PRO A 158 9.84 -12.33 0.61
CA PRO A 158 9.25 -13.26 -0.34
C PRO A 158 7.74 -13.08 -0.32
N ALA A 159 7.12 -13.27 -1.48
CA ALA A 159 5.67 -13.40 -1.65
C ALA A 159 5.09 -14.67 -0.94
N GLU A 160 5.65 -15.06 0.20
CA GLU A 160 5.19 -16.19 1.02
C GLU A 160 4.46 -15.65 2.25
N LYS A 161 3.13 -15.54 2.13
CA LYS A 161 2.17 -15.74 3.22
C LYS A 161 0.89 -16.31 2.66
#